data_AF-A0A077S6A5-F1
#
_entry.id   AF-A0A077S6A5-F1
#
_cell.length_a   1.000
_cell.length_b   1.000
_cell.length_c   1.000
_cell.angle_alpha   90.00
_cell.angle_beta   90.00
_cell.angle_gamma   90.00
#
_symmetry.space_group_name_H-M   'P 1'
#
loop_
_entity.id
_entity.type
_entity.pdbx_description
1 polymer ?
#
loop_
_entity_poly.entity_id
_entity_poly.type
_entity_poly.pdbx_seq_one_letter_code
_entity_poly.pdbx_strand_id
1 'polypeptide(L)'
;MATSSSVVVLAVLATVAALVSPAMSLPVFTGDVGVSPGFHAASCPQLDGVVRSSVVAALRQESFGTRGLGDVADLVALSGAHTIGRSHCGSFADRYRRADDTFSRKLAANCSKHPDRLQNLDVVTPDLFDNGYYKALRFNQGVLTSDMALVKNKTTAAIVKRFAQSKDAFFRQFARSMEKLARAPKPAGNVGEIRRFSCFRTNAQRADAAVDAAGEEEEGFAASA
;
A
#
# COMPACT_ATOMS: atom_id res chain seq x y z
N MET A 1 -12.17 13.53 18.65
CA MET A 1 -12.46 13.48 17.20
C MET A 1 -11.22 12.93 16.49
N ALA A 2 -11.34 11.78 15.81
CA ALA A 2 -10.24 11.21 15.04
C ALA A 2 -10.10 11.95 13.70
N THR A 3 -8.87 12.31 13.31
CA THR A 3 -8.61 12.89 11.97
C THR A 3 -8.65 11.79 10.91
N SER A 4 -8.91 12.12 9.64
CA SER A 4 -8.93 11.14 8.53
C SER A 4 -7.64 10.31 8.46
N SER A 5 -6.47 10.92 8.72
CA SER A 5 -5.19 10.21 8.83
C SER A 5 -5.11 9.27 10.04
N SER A 6 -5.70 9.65 11.18
CA SER A 6 -5.78 8.79 12.37
C SER A 6 -6.69 7.59 12.16
N VAL A 7 -7.76 7.74 11.37
CA VAL A 7 -8.69 6.63 11.03
C VAL A 7 -8.00 5.58 10.17
N VAL A 8 -7.19 5.98 9.18
CA VAL A 8 -6.41 5.04 8.35
C VAL A 8 -5.40 4.27 9.19
N VAL A 9 -4.65 4.95 10.07
CA VAL A 9 -3.69 4.28 10.96
C VAL A 9 -4.40 3.30 11.88
N LEU A 10 -5.54 3.68 12.46
CA LEU A 10 -6.33 2.80 13.33
C LEU A 10 -6.89 1.58 12.56
N ALA A 11 -7.36 1.79 11.33
CA ALA A 11 -7.88 0.72 10.48
C ALA A 11 -6.78 -0.27 10.08
N VAL A 12 -5.59 0.21 9.69
CA VAL A 12 -4.44 -0.65 9.35
C VAL A 12 -3.94 -1.39 10.59
N LEU A 13 -3.86 -0.74 11.74
CA LEU A 13 -3.48 -1.41 12.99
C LEU A 13 -4.52 -2.46 13.42
N ALA A 14 -5.81 -2.17 13.27
CA ALA A 14 -6.90 -3.10 13.61
C ALA A 14 -6.94 -4.31 12.66
N THR A 15 -6.76 -4.11 11.35
CA THR A 15 -6.71 -5.22 10.39
C THR A 15 -5.49 -6.10 10.64
N VAL A 16 -4.32 -5.51 10.86
CA VAL A 16 -3.11 -6.28 11.21
C VAL A 16 -3.28 -7.01 12.54
N ALA A 17 -3.81 -6.37 13.59
CA ALA A 17 -4.04 -6.99 14.90
C ALA A 17 -5.03 -8.17 14.83
N ALA A 18 -6.09 -8.04 14.01
CA ALA A 18 -7.04 -9.11 13.79
C ALA A 18 -6.42 -10.31 13.05
N LEU A 19 -5.51 -10.05 12.09
CA LEU A 19 -4.81 -11.10 11.34
C LEU A 19 -3.74 -11.84 12.16
N VAL A 20 -3.24 -11.22 13.24
CA VAL A 20 -2.19 -11.80 14.11
C VAL A 20 -2.76 -12.54 15.33
N SER A 21 -4.06 -12.39 15.62
CA SER A 21 -4.73 -13.05 16.75
C SER A 21 -5.19 -14.48 16.39
N PRO A 22 -4.91 -15.52 17.20
CA PRO A 22 -5.33 -16.90 16.90
C PRO A 22 -6.84 -17.13 17.03
N ALA A 23 -7.62 -16.16 17.50
CA ALA A 23 -9.00 -16.34 17.94
C ALA A 23 -10.05 -15.54 17.16
N MET A 24 -9.68 -14.85 16.07
CA MET A 24 -10.68 -14.17 15.24
C MET A 24 -10.42 -14.40 13.76
N SER A 25 -11.08 -15.41 13.21
CA SER A 25 -11.38 -15.46 11.78
C SER A 25 -12.37 -14.35 11.46
N LEU A 26 -11.88 -13.12 11.31
CA LEU A 26 -12.65 -12.12 10.60
C LEU A 26 -12.78 -12.59 9.14
N PRO A 27 -13.96 -12.51 8.52
CA PRO A 27 -14.07 -12.68 7.09
C PRO A 27 -13.20 -11.60 6.45
N VAL A 28 -12.05 -12.00 5.90
CA VAL A 28 -11.34 -11.19 4.93
C VAL A 28 -12.34 -10.97 3.80
N PHE A 29 -12.72 -9.72 3.56
CA PHE A 29 -13.63 -9.36 2.48
C PHE A 29 -13.05 -9.94 1.18
N THR A 30 -13.70 -10.98 0.66
CA THR A 30 -13.36 -11.64 -0.61
C THR A 30 -13.88 -10.89 -1.83
N GLY A 31 -14.34 -9.64 -1.65
CA GLY A 31 -14.57 -8.74 -2.77
C GLY A 31 -13.24 -8.44 -3.47
N ASP A 32 -13.28 -8.02 -4.73
CA ASP A 32 -12.13 -7.43 -5.40
C ASP A 32 -11.70 -6.16 -4.64
N VAL A 33 -10.91 -6.33 -3.56
CA VAL A 33 -10.23 -5.23 -2.85
C VAL A 33 -8.97 -4.89 -3.64
N GLY A 34 -9.15 -4.62 -4.93
CA GLY A 34 -8.17 -3.98 -5.77
C GLY A 34 -8.50 -2.50 -5.78
N VAL A 35 -7.54 -1.67 -5.43
CA VAL A 35 -7.69 -0.23 -5.66
C VAL A 35 -7.64 -0.02 -7.17
N SER A 36 -8.71 0.50 -7.79
CA SER A 36 -8.76 0.67 -9.25
C SER A 36 -7.52 1.41 -9.75
N PRO A 37 -6.94 1.02 -10.91
CA PRO A 37 -5.87 1.79 -11.55
C PRO A 37 -6.33 3.24 -11.72
N GLY A 38 -5.76 4.16 -10.94
CA GLY A 38 -6.17 5.58 -10.92
C GLY A 38 -7.11 6.02 -9.80
N PHE A 39 -7.37 5.21 -8.76
CA PHE A 39 -8.08 5.66 -7.55
C PHE A 39 -7.49 6.95 -6.94
N HIS A 40 -6.17 7.11 -7.07
CA HIS A 40 -5.47 8.30 -6.63
C HIS A 40 -5.33 9.38 -7.71
N ALA A 41 -5.80 9.20 -8.95
CA ALA A 41 -5.59 10.15 -10.03
C ALA A 41 -6.15 11.55 -9.70
N ALA A 42 -7.27 11.62 -8.99
CA ALA A 42 -7.86 12.89 -8.54
C ALA A 42 -7.25 13.42 -7.23
N SER A 43 -6.83 12.54 -6.32
CA SER A 43 -6.38 12.93 -4.96
C SER A 43 -4.86 13.05 -4.79
N CYS A 44 -4.10 12.38 -5.65
CA CYS A 44 -2.65 12.35 -5.68
C CYS A 44 -2.20 12.08 -7.13
N PRO A 45 -2.34 13.06 -8.04
CA PRO A 45 -2.04 12.88 -9.47
C PRO A 45 -0.57 12.52 -9.74
N GLN A 46 0.33 12.82 -8.80
CA GLN A 46 1.74 12.44 -8.86
C GLN A 46 2.05 11.08 -8.22
N LEU A 47 1.05 10.31 -7.78
CA LEU A 47 1.31 9.11 -6.98
C LEU A 47 2.21 8.11 -7.69
N ASP A 48 2.03 7.89 -9.00
CA ASP A 48 2.87 6.95 -9.74
C ASP A 48 4.34 7.41 -9.79
N GLY A 49 4.56 8.71 -9.96
CA GLY A 49 5.90 9.30 -9.89
C GLY A 49 6.47 9.21 -8.46
N VAL A 50 5.65 9.44 -7.44
CA VAL A 50 6.03 9.37 -6.03
C VAL A 50 6.35 7.94 -5.62
N VAL A 51 5.54 6.95 -5.99
CA VAL A 51 5.75 5.53 -5.66
C VAL A 51 6.97 5.02 -6.43
N ARG A 52 7.11 5.32 -7.71
CA ARG A 52 8.25 4.87 -8.50
C ARG A 52 9.56 5.49 -8.02
N SER A 53 9.59 6.79 -7.73
CA SER A 53 10.75 7.45 -7.13
C SER A 53 11.02 6.95 -5.72
N SER A 54 9.98 6.73 -4.92
CA SER A 54 10.10 6.19 -3.56
C SER A 54 10.61 4.76 -3.56
N VAL A 55 10.23 3.93 -4.53
CA VAL A 55 10.73 2.55 -4.69
C VAL A 55 12.20 2.58 -5.11
N VAL A 56 12.58 3.38 -6.11
CA VAL A 56 13.99 3.51 -6.52
C VAL A 56 14.85 4.08 -5.37
N ALA A 57 14.36 5.09 -4.66
CA ALA A 57 15.01 5.66 -3.49
C ALA A 57 15.00 4.69 -2.30
N ALA A 58 13.98 3.83 -2.14
CA ALA A 58 13.92 2.82 -1.08
C ALA A 58 14.94 1.72 -1.31
N LEU A 59 15.17 1.34 -2.58
CA LEU A 59 16.25 0.45 -2.96
C LEU A 59 17.64 1.04 -2.64
N ARG A 60 17.76 2.38 -2.61
CA ARG A 60 18.93 3.12 -2.13
C ARG A 60 18.86 3.51 -0.65
N GLN A 61 17.79 3.14 0.05
CA GLN A 61 17.47 3.50 1.44
C GLN A 61 17.27 5.01 1.71
N GLU A 62 17.26 5.85 0.67
CA GLU A 62 17.15 7.31 0.75
C GLU A 62 15.73 7.77 1.17
N SER A 63 14.69 7.14 0.62
CA SER A 63 13.29 7.53 0.92
C SER A 63 12.82 7.10 2.31
N PHE A 64 13.40 6.03 2.85
CA PHE A 64 13.08 5.53 4.18
C PHE A 64 13.83 6.36 5.25
N GLY A 65 15.10 6.68 5.02
CA GLY A 65 15.88 7.55 5.92
C GLY A 65 15.26 8.93 6.12
N THR A 66 14.78 9.57 5.05
CA THR A 66 14.14 10.90 5.11
C THR A 66 12.80 10.94 5.86
N ARG A 67 12.19 9.78 6.13
CA ARG A 67 10.91 9.64 6.85
C ARG A 67 11.06 9.06 8.26
N GLY A 68 12.27 9.03 8.81
CA GLY A 68 12.53 8.45 10.14
C GLY A 68 12.55 6.92 10.15
N LEU A 69 12.63 6.27 8.98
CA LEU A 69 12.75 4.82 8.79
C LEU A 69 14.17 4.44 8.33
N GLY A 70 15.20 5.04 8.92
CA GLY A 70 16.59 4.85 8.48
C GLY A 70 17.20 3.47 8.76
N ASP A 71 16.51 2.60 9.50
CA ASP A 71 17.00 1.24 9.77
C ASP A 71 16.66 0.31 8.59
N VAL A 72 17.64 -0.42 8.07
CA VAL A 72 17.45 -1.40 6.99
C VAL A 72 16.42 -2.47 7.38
N ALA A 73 16.30 -2.79 8.68
CA ALA A 73 15.26 -3.68 9.18
C ALA A 73 13.85 -3.11 9.01
N ASP A 74 13.67 -1.79 9.02
CA ASP A 74 12.37 -1.16 8.78
C ASP A 74 11.91 -1.35 7.34
N LEU A 75 12.81 -1.15 6.36
CA LEU A 75 12.53 -1.43 4.96
C LEU A 75 12.10 -2.89 4.76
N VAL A 76 12.92 -3.84 5.21
CA VAL A 76 12.66 -5.27 5.00
C VAL A 76 11.38 -5.72 5.69
N ALA A 77 11.10 -5.21 6.90
CA ALA A 77 9.89 -5.54 7.63
C ALA A 77 8.65 -4.96 6.95
N LEU A 78 8.64 -3.67 6.59
CA LEU A 78 7.47 -3.04 5.97
C LEU A 78 7.17 -3.62 4.58
N SER A 79 8.18 -4.04 3.82
CA SER A 79 7.96 -4.81 2.59
C SER A 79 7.23 -6.15 2.83
N GLY A 80 7.31 -6.70 4.04
CA GLY A 80 6.56 -7.88 4.46
C GLY A 80 5.05 -7.69 4.48
N ALA A 81 4.54 -6.46 4.39
CA ALA A 81 3.10 -6.22 4.19
C ALA A 81 2.57 -6.89 2.90
N HIS A 82 3.45 -7.15 1.93
CA HIS A 82 3.14 -7.92 0.72
C HIS A 82 2.88 -9.42 0.96
N THR A 83 2.94 -9.89 2.22
CA THR A 83 2.47 -11.23 2.60
C THR A 83 0.96 -11.43 2.37
N ILE A 84 0.22 -10.33 2.25
CA ILE A 84 -1.19 -10.34 1.85
C ILE A 84 -1.41 -9.44 0.64
N GLY A 85 -2.46 -9.75 -0.12
CA GLY A 85 -2.95 -8.89 -1.20
C GLY A 85 -2.43 -9.27 -2.58
N ARG A 86 -2.84 -8.45 -3.55
CA ARG A 86 -2.68 -8.75 -4.98
C ARG A 86 -2.23 -7.52 -5.75
N SER A 87 -1.61 -7.76 -6.90
CA SER A 87 -1.11 -6.70 -7.78
C SER A 87 -1.50 -6.97 -9.22
N HIS A 88 -1.75 -5.89 -9.96
CA HIS A 88 -2.02 -5.96 -11.40
C HIS A 88 -0.72 -6.18 -12.18
N CYS A 89 -0.81 -6.84 -13.34
CA CYS A 89 0.32 -7.11 -14.22
C CYS A 89 1.16 -5.86 -14.55
N GLY A 90 0.53 -4.69 -14.69
CA GLY A 90 1.23 -3.43 -14.93
C GLY A 90 2.25 -3.06 -13.85
N SER A 91 1.99 -3.41 -12.59
CA SER A 91 2.83 -3.05 -11.43
C SER A 91 4.15 -3.82 -11.36
N PHE A 92 4.26 -4.95 -12.07
CA PHE A 92 5.48 -5.77 -12.14
C PHE A 92 5.89 -6.09 -13.58
N ALA A 93 5.52 -5.22 -14.51
CA ALA A 93 5.80 -5.38 -15.93
C ALA A 93 7.29 -5.47 -16.25
N ASP A 94 8.11 -4.70 -15.53
CA ASP A 94 9.57 -4.73 -15.65
C ASP A 94 10.15 -6.10 -15.23
N ARG A 95 9.54 -6.79 -14.26
CA ARG A 95 9.98 -8.12 -13.84
C ARG A 95 9.57 -9.20 -14.82
N TYR A 96 8.28 -9.28 -15.15
CA TYR A 96 7.82 -10.38 -15.98
C TYR A 96 8.33 -10.26 -17.42
N ARG A 97 8.54 -9.04 -17.95
CA ARG A 97 9.12 -8.84 -19.30
C ARG A 97 10.59 -9.25 -19.37
N ARG A 98 11.37 -9.09 -18.29
CA ARG A 98 12.77 -9.57 -18.24
C ARG A 98 12.85 -11.09 -18.25
N ALA A 99 11.86 -11.77 -17.65
CA ALA A 99 11.73 -13.23 -17.68
C ALA A 99 13.03 -13.99 -17.28
N ASP A 100 13.79 -13.40 -16.35
CA ASP A 100 15.16 -13.78 -15.97
C ASP A 100 15.23 -15.08 -15.16
N ASP A 101 14.09 -15.51 -14.60
CA ASP A 101 13.99 -16.71 -13.78
C ASP A 101 12.70 -17.50 -14.09
N THR A 102 12.60 -18.71 -13.53
CA THR A 102 11.44 -19.59 -13.77
C THR A 102 10.12 -18.97 -13.30
N PHE A 103 10.15 -18.14 -12.26
CA PHE A 103 8.94 -17.54 -11.71
C PHE A 103 8.45 -16.36 -12.55
N SER A 104 9.34 -15.46 -12.95
CA SER A 104 9.05 -14.34 -13.86
C SER A 104 8.55 -14.81 -15.23
N ARG A 105 9.03 -15.95 -15.76
CA ARG A 105 8.43 -16.59 -16.93
C ARG A 105 6.98 -17.04 -16.72
N LYS A 106 6.65 -17.57 -15.54
CA LYS A 106 5.25 -17.91 -15.19
C LYS A 106 4.39 -16.66 -15.07
N LEU A 107 4.92 -15.59 -14.45
CA LEU A 107 4.24 -14.29 -14.41
C LEU A 107 3.95 -13.78 -15.82
N ALA A 108 4.93 -13.88 -16.73
CA ALA A 108 4.76 -13.45 -18.12
C ALA A 108 3.65 -14.22 -18.82
N ALA A 109 3.65 -15.56 -18.72
CA ALA A 109 2.60 -16.39 -19.31
C ALA A 109 1.20 -16.04 -18.77
N ASN A 110 1.08 -15.84 -17.45
CA ASN A 110 -0.18 -15.46 -16.82
C ASN A 110 -0.67 -14.09 -17.30
N CYS A 111 0.22 -13.09 -17.31
CA CYS A 111 -0.13 -11.72 -17.71
C CYS A 111 -0.38 -11.57 -19.21
N SER A 112 0.28 -12.36 -20.06
CA SER A 112 -0.01 -12.40 -21.50
C SER A 112 -1.37 -13.04 -21.78
N LYS A 113 -1.75 -14.07 -21.02
CA LYS A 113 -3.04 -14.75 -21.20
C LYS A 113 -4.20 -13.95 -20.61
N HIS A 114 -3.98 -13.28 -19.47
CA HIS A 114 -5.00 -12.55 -18.74
C HIS A 114 -4.39 -11.24 -18.18
N PRO A 115 -4.36 -10.15 -18.98
CA PRO A 115 -3.69 -8.90 -18.58
C PRO A 115 -4.32 -8.22 -17.36
N ASP A 116 -5.63 -8.40 -17.17
CA ASP A 116 -6.39 -7.81 -16.05
C ASP A 116 -6.36 -8.67 -14.78
N ARG A 117 -5.73 -9.86 -14.83
CA ARG A 117 -5.68 -10.77 -13.70
C ARG A 117 -4.85 -10.17 -12.56
N LEU A 118 -5.40 -10.29 -11.35
CA LEU A 118 -4.68 -10.02 -10.11
C LEU A 118 -3.73 -11.18 -9.77
N GLN A 119 -2.47 -10.83 -9.48
CA GLN A 119 -1.43 -11.74 -9.03
C GLN A 119 -1.26 -11.60 -7.51
N ASN A 120 -1.40 -12.71 -6.76
CA ASN A 120 -1.09 -12.73 -5.33
C ASN A 120 0.38 -12.37 -5.10
N LEU A 121 0.63 -11.43 -4.19
CA LEU A 121 1.98 -10.96 -3.84
C LEU A 121 2.75 -12.02 -3.03
N ASP A 122 2.05 -12.74 -2.15
CA ASP A 122 2.51 -13.96 -1.52
C ASP A 122 1.96 -15.18 -2.27
N VAL A 123 2.86 -16.00 -2.83
CA VAL A 123 2.48 -17.22 -3.55
C VAL A 123 2.38 -18.45 -2.67
N VAL A 124 2.74 -18.34 -1.40
CA VAL A 124 2.70 -19.42 -0.41
C VAL A 124 1.41 -19.33 0.40
N THR A 125 1.11 -18.14 0.92
CA THR A 125 -0.03 -17.88 1.83
C THR A 125 -0.75 -16.57 1.50
N PRO A 126 -1.43 -16.48 0.32
CA PRO A 126 -1.94 -15.22 -0.23
C PRO A 126 -2.86 -14.38 0.65
N ASP A 127 -3.61 -15.05 1.54
CA ASP A 127 -4.67 -14.45 2.35
C ASP A 127 -4.35 -14.50 3.86
N LEU A 128 -3.13 -14.90 4.24
CA LEU A 128 -2.69 -14.96 5.64
C LEU A 128 -1.54 -13.99 5.88
N PHE A 129 -1.66 -13.16 6.91
CA PHE A 129 -0.54 -12.35 7.36
C PHE A 129 0.45 -13.23 8.13
N ASP A 130 1.48 -13.73 7.45
CA ASP A 130 2.52 -14.57 8.05
C ASP A 130 3.91 -14.29 7.43
N ASN A 131 4.82 -15.26 7.45
CA ASN A 131 6.15 -15.11 6.87
C ASN A 131 6.32 -15.88 5.54
N GLY A 132 5.22 -16.26 4.88
CA GLY A 132 5.18 -16.89 3.56
C GLY A 132 5.90 -16.06 2.51
N TYR A 133 5.70 -14.74 2.53
CA TYR A 133 6.40 -13.76 1.71
C TYR A 133 7.92 -13.98 1.74
N TYR A 134 8.54 -13.97 2.93
CA TYR A 134 9.99 -14.13 3.05
C TYR A 134 10.47 -15.53 2.66
N LYS A 135 9.65 -16.57 2.88
CA LYS A 135 9.95 -17.93 2.39
C LYS A 135 9.98 -17.95 0.87
N ALA A 136 9.01 -17.36 0.19
CA ALA A 136 8.93 -17.25 -1.26
C ALA A 136 10.12 -16.48 -1.85
N LEU A 137 10.52 -15.37 -1.22
CA LEU A 137 11.68 -14.58 -1.69
C LEU A 137 12.98 -15.40 -1.74
N ARG A 138 13.18 -16.32 -0.77
CA ARG A 138 14.36 -17.21 -0.77
C ARG A 138 14.41 -18.18 -1.94
N PHE A 139 13.28 -18.42 -2.61
CA PHE A 139 13.17 -19.24 -3.82
C PHE A 139 13.04 -18.41 -5.10
N ASN A 140 13.38 -17.11 -5.05
CA ASN A 140 13.22 -16.15 -6.15
C ASN A 140 11.77 -15.96 -6.62
N GLN A 141 10.80 -16.18 -5.73
CA GLN A 141 9.37 -16.10 -6.05
C GLN A 141 8.73 -14.76 -5.63
N GLY A 142 9.52 -13.68 -5.52
CA GLY A 142 8.98 -12.33 -5.35
C GLY A 142 8.32 -11.83 -6.63
N VAL A 143 7.14 -11.21 -6.49
CA VAL A 143 6.34 -10.69 -7.63
C VAL A 143 6.87 -9.35 -8.11
N LEU A 144 7.19 -8.43 -7.21
CA LEU A 144 7.70 -7.10 -7.58
C LEU A 144 9.23 -7.13 -7.69
N THR A 145 9.80 -6.31 -8.58
CA THR A 145 11.26 -6.15 -8.65
C THR A 145 11.83 -5.60 -7.34
N SER A 146 11.08 -4.76 -6.61
CA SER A 146 11.46 -4.24 -5.29
C SER A 146 11.62 -5.36 -4.26
N ASP A 147 10.75 -6.36 -4.27
CA ASP A 147 10.85 -7.51 -3.36
C ASP A 147 12.12 -8.32 -3.63
N MET A 148 12.41 -8.55 -4.91
CA MET A 148 13.61 -9.29 -5.32
C MET A 148 14.92 -8.53 -5.10
N ALA A 149 14.87 -7.21 -4.99
CA ALA A 149 16.05 -6.45 -4.62
C ALA A 149 16.46 -6.67 -3.16
N LEU A 150 15.50 -6.99 -2.26
CA LEU A 150 15.79 -7.32 -0.85
C LEU A 150 16.67 -8.56 -0.70
N VAL A 151 16.56 -9.53 -1.62
CA VAL A 151 17.43 -10.73 -1.60
C VAL A 151 18.75 -10.54 -2.35
N LYS A 152 18.82 -9.59 -3.30
CA LYS A 152 20.05 -9.29 -4.04
C LYS A 152 21.05 -8.48 -3.22
N ASN A 153 20.58 -7.63 -2.31
CA ASN A 153 21.45 -6.88 -1.41
C ASN A 153 21.84 -7.72 -0.19
N LYS A 154 23.16 -7.84 0.09
CA LYS A 154 23.70 -8.72 1.15
C LYS A 154 23.16 -8.37 2.55
N THR A 155 23.00 -7.09 2.86
CA THR A 155 22.54 -6.61 4.16
C THR A 155 21.07 -6.97 4.39
N THR A 156 20.21 -6.68 3.41
CA THR A 156 18.78 -7.00 3.49
C THR A 156 18.53 -8.51 3.40
N ALA A 157 19.34 -9.25 2.63
CA ALA A 157 19.19 -10.70 2.46
C ALA A 157 19.35 -11.47 3.78
N ALA A 158 20.24 -11.01 4.67
CA ALA A 158 20.38 -11.59 6.01
C ALA A 158 19.10 -11.44 6.85
N ILE A 159 18.43 -10.29 6.75
CA ILE A 159 17.18 -10.01 7.46
C ILE A 159 16.04 -10.82 6.84
N VAL A 160 15.95 -10.91 5.51
CA VAL A 160 14.98 -11.77 4.80
C VAL A 160 15.12 -13.22 5.26
N LYS A 161 16.35 -13.74 5.36
CA LYS A 161 16.61 -15.10 5.86
C LYS A 161 16.08 -15.27 7.29
N ARG A 162 16.36 -14.30 8.17
CA ARG A 162 15.89 -14.32 9.57
C ARG A 162 14.36 -14.35 9.66
N PHE A 163 13.67 -13.51 8.89
CA PHE A 163 12.20 -13.46 8.88
C PHE A 163 11.57 -14.70 8.26
N ALA A 164 12.18 -15.29 7.24
CA ALA A 164 11.75 -16.58 6.70
C ALA A 164 11.88 -17.73 7.72
N GLN A 165 12.87 -17.67 8.62
CA GLN A 165 13.10 -18.67 9.67
C GLN A 165 12.23 -18.46 10.91
N SER A 166 11.87 -17.21 11.23
CA SER A 166 11.11 -16.88 12.44
C SER A 166 10.01 -15.88 12.14
N LYS A 167 8.76 -16.36 12.15
CA LYS A 167 7.55 -15.53 12.05
C LYS A 167 7.50 -14.48 13.16
N ASP A 168 7.88 -14.85 14.39
CA ASP A 168 7.87 -13.92 15.52
C ASP A 168 8.91 -12.80 15.37
N ALA A 169 10.09 -13.10 14.80
CA ALA A 169 11.08 -12.07 14.50
C ALA A 169 10.56 -11.07 13.47
N PHE A 170 9.86 -11.55 12.45
CA PHE A 170 9.16 -10.70 11.48
C PHE A 170 8.10 -9.83 12.18
N PHE A 171 7.16 -10.43 12.91
CA PHE A 171 6.06 -9.69 13.53
C PHE A 171 6.52 -8.63 14.53
N ARG A 172 7.54 -8.94 15.35
CA ARG A 172 8.10 -7.95 16.28
C ARG A 172 8.71 -6.76 15.56
N GLN A 173 9.48 -6.99 14.49
CA GLN A 173 10.05 -5.88 13.72
C GLN A 173 8.95 -5.13 12.96
N PHE A 174 7.98 -5.83 12.36
CA PHE A 174 6.87 -5.21 11.64
C PHE A 174 6.09 -4.24 12.53
N ALA A 175 5.73 -4.65 13.75
CA ALA A 175 5.06 -3.78 14.71
C ALA A 175 5.88 -2.52 15.03
N ARG A 176 7.19 -2.68 15.31
CA ARG A 176 8.09 -1.56 15.58
C ARG A 176 8.20 -0.60 14.38
N SER A 177 8.31 -1.14 13.18
CA SER A 177 8.44 -0.34 11.95
C SER A 177 7.14 0.35 11.57
N MET A 178 5.99 -0.27 11.83
CA MET A 178 4.67 0.36 11.69
C MET A 178 4.47 1.51 12.68
N GLU A 179 4.95 1.37 13.92
CA GLU A 179 4.91 2.48 14.89
C GLU A 179 5.77 3.67 14.42
N LYS A 180 6.99 3.40 13.93
CA LYS A 180 7.83 4.46 13.34
C LYS A 180 7.15 5.12 12.14
N LEU A 181 6.56 4.33 11.25
CA LEU A 181 5.83 4.84 10.08
C LEU A 181 4.63 5.70 10.49
N ALA A 182 3.89 5.31 11.53
CA ALA A 182 2.78 6.10 12.06
C ALA A 182 3.23 7.45 12.68
N ARG A 183 4.49 7.52 13.13
CA ARG A 183 5.14 8.72 13.66
C ARG A 183 5.98 9.46 12.63
N ALA A 184 5.92 9.07 11.35
CA ALA A 184 6.71 9.70 10.30
C ALA A 184 6.46 11.23 10.26
N PRO A 185 7.50 12.04 10.03
CA PRO A 185 7.40 13.50 10.10
C PRO A 185 6.27 14.03 9.21
N LYS A 186 5.41 14.87 9.80
CA LYS A 186 4.41 15.64 9.06
C LYS A 186 5.00 17.00 8.69
N PRO A 187 4.53 17.65 7.61
CA PRO A 187 4.90 19.03 7.33
C PRO A 187 4.69 19.91 8.57
N ALA A 188 5.67 20.76 8.89
CA ALA A 188 5.59 21.63 10.05
C ALA A 188 4.48 22.69 9.88
N GLY A 189 3.84 23.07 10.99
CA GLY A 189 2.73 24.02 11.01
C GLY A 189 1.35 23.38 10.84
N ASN A 190 0.31 24.21 10.75
CA ASN A 190 -1.08 23.78 10.55
C ASN A 190 -1.35 23.49 9.07
N VAL A 191 -0.62 22.53 8.50
CA VAL A 191 -0.75 22.12 7.09
C VAL A 191 -1.76 20.98 6.98
N GLY A 192 -2.89 21.24 6.32
CA GLY A 192 -3.99 20.28 6.11
C GLY A 192 -5.29 20.67 6.83
N GLU A 193 -6.29 19.80 6.80
CA GLU A 193 -7.59 20.02 7.44
C GLU A 193 -8.15 18.76 8.10
N ILE A 194 -8.99 18.95 9.12
CA ILE A 194 -9.86 17.89 9.62
C ILE A 194 -11.13 17.90 8.76
N ARG A 195 -11.25 16.93 7.86
CA ARG A 195 -12.45 16.77 7.04
C ARG A 195 -13.62 16.31 7.91
N ARG A 196 -14.69 17.12 7.96
CA ARG A 196 -15.81 16.92 8.91
C ARG A 196 -16.90 15.99 8.38
N PHE A 197 -17.13 16.01 7.07
CA PHE A 197 -18.30 15.39 6.45
C PHE A 197 -17.96 14.25 5.48
N SER A 198 -16.78 14.29 4.86
CA SER A 198 -16.34 13.27 3.91
C SER A 198 -14.84 13.11 3.95
N CYS A 199 -14.35 11.86 3.93
CA CYS A 199 -12.93 11.59 3.75
C CYS A 199 -12.46 11.82 2.30
N PHE A 200 -13.38 11.94 1.34
CA PHE A 200 -13.08 12.00 -0.09
C PHE A 200 -13.11 13.41 -0.67
N ARG A 201 -13.68 14.38 0.04
CA ARG A 201 -13.79 15.77 -0.39
C ARG A 201 -13.16 16.69 0.64
N THR A 202 -12.58 17.79 0.18
CA THR A 202 -12.13 18.82 1.12
C THR A 202 -13.33 19.53 1.74
N ASN A 203 -13.14 20.21 2.87
CA ASN A 203 -14.22 21.01 3.43
C ASN A 203 -14.61 22.18 2.48
N ALA A 204 -13.67 22.68 1.67
CA ALA A 204 -13.88 23.76 0.71
C ALA A 204 -14.80 23.37 -0.46
N GLN A 205 -14.64 22.17 -1.03
CA GLN A 205 -15.47 21.69 -2.15
C GLN A 205 -16.96 21.55 -1.84
N ARG A 206 -17.35 21.56 -0.55
CA ARG A 206 -18.75 21.64 -0.14
C ARG A 206 -19.27 23.07 -0.07
N ALA A 207 -18.41 24.05 0.21
CA ALA A 207 -18.82 25.45 0.22
C ALA A 207 -19.32 25.85 -1.17
N ASP A 208 -18.57 25.49 -2.22
CA ASP A 208 -18.95 25.78 -3.61
C ASP A 208 -20.26 25.09 -4.00
N ALA A 209 -20.41 23.79 -3.70
CA ALA A 209 -21.65 23.04 -3.99
C ALA A 209 -22.88 23.51 -3.19
N ALA A 210 -22.68 24.15 -2.03
CA ALA A 210 -23.77 24.74 -1.24
C ALA A 210 -24.15 26.15 -1.73
N VAL A 211 -23.21 26.86 -2.35
CA VAL A 211 -23.47 28.15 -3.01
C VAL A 211 -24.23 27.93 -4.32
N ASP A 212 -23.86 26.91 -5.10
CA ASP A 212 -24.58 26.55 -6.34
C ASP A 212 -26.02 26.10 -6.05
N ALA A 213 -26.25 25.35 -4.97
CA ALA A 213 -27.60 24.91 -4.57
C ALA A 213 -28.50 26.03 -4.00
N ALA A 214 -27.91 27.17 -3.60
CA ALA A 214 -28.65 28.34 -3.11
C ALA A 214 -28.98 29.36 -4.22
N GLY A 215 -28.49 29.13 -5.45
CA GLY A 215 -28.72 30.00 -6.61
C GLY A 215 -29.93 29.62 -7.48
N GLU A 216 -30.66 28.55 -7.15
CA GLU A 216 -31.80 28.06 -7.96
C GLU A 216 -33.18 28.36 -7.36
N GLU A 217 -33.26 29.07 -6.23
CA GLU A 217 -34.52 29.47 -5.59
C GLU A 217 -34.67 31.00 -5.48
N GLU A 218 -34.75 31.71 -6.61
CA GLU A 218 -35.54 32.96 -6.76
C GLU A 218 -35.37 33.46 -8.20
N GLU A 219 -36.34 33.19 -9.07
CA GLU A 219 -37.00 34.21 -9.90
C GLU A 219 -38.28 33.59 -10.44
N GLY A 220 -39.37 33.89 -9.73
CA GLY A 220 -40.72 33.50 -10.07
C GLY A 220 -41.21 34.18 -11.35
N PHE A 221 -41.95 33.40 -12.11
CA PHE A 221 -42.84 33.79 -13.20
C PHE A 221 -43.72 34.99 -12.85
N ALA A 222 -43.73 36.03 -13.70
CA ALA A 222 -44.84 36.99 -13.79
C ALA A 222 -45.10 37.41 -15.25
N ALA A 223 -46.19 36.83 -15.76
CA ALA A 223 -47.15 37.18 -16.80
C ALA A 223 -47.02 38.47 -17.66
N SER A 224 -47.55 38.30 -18.88
CA SER A 224 -47.79 39.21 -20.00
C SER A 224 -48.53 40.51 -19.72
N ALA A 225 -48.27 41.50 -20.59
CA ALA A 225 -49.28 42.24 -21.37
C ALA A 225 -48.64 42.73 -22.68
#